data_AF-A0A659UEI5-F1
#
_entry.id   AF-A0A659UEI5-F1
#
_cell.length_a   1.000
_cell.length_b   1.000
_cell.length_c   1.000
_cell.angle_alpha   90.00
_cell.angle_beta   90.00
_cell.angle_gamma   90.00
#
_symmetry.space_group_name_H-M   'P 1'
#
loop_
_entity.id
_entity.type
_entity.pdbx_description
1 polymer ?
#
loop_
_entity_poly.entity_id
_entity_poly.type
_entity_poly.pdbx_seq_one_letter_code
_entity_poly.pdbx_strand_id
1 'polypeptide(L)' 'DLLIFAVVWLVMAFLFRFSSLAALAAAVVVPIALYVMSTPQVAALFVVMSIIVFIKHRANISRLLAGTEGKIGAKG' A
#
# COMPACT_ATOMS: atom_id res chain seq x y z
N ASP A 1 12.47 5.36 2.71
CA ASP A 1 11.05 5.42 2.26
C ASP A 1 10.74 4.45 1.14
N LEU A 2 11.34 4.61 -0.05
CA LEU A 2 11.07 3.74 -1.21
C LEU A 2 11.41 2.26 -0.97
N LEU A 3 12.50 1.98 -0.24
CA LEU A 3 12.89 0.62 0.14
C LEU A 3 11.88 -0.03 1.08
N ILE A 4 11.38 0.71 2.07
CA ILE A 4 10.36 0.22 3.02
C ILE A 4 9.08 -0.09 2.27
N PHE A 5 8.67 0.81 1.38
CA PHE A 5 7.54 0.59 0.48
C PHE A 5 7.73 -0.69 -0.34
N ALA A 6 8.87 -0.84 -1.01
CA ALA A 6 9.15 -1.98 -1.87
C ALA A 6 9.15 -3.32 -1.10
N VAL A 7 9.76 -3.36 0.08
CA VAL A 7 9.79 -4.56 0.93
C VAL A 7 8.38 -4.95 1.37
N VAL A 8 7.60 -4.01 1.90
CA VAL A 8 6.21 -4.28 2.32
C VAL A 8 5.37 -4.71 1.13
N TRP A 9 5.51 -4.03 0.00
CA TRP A 9 4.79 -4.36 -1.22
C TRP A 9 5.12 -5.78 -1.70
N LEU A 10 6.41 -6.14 -1.77
CA LEU A 10 6.83 -7.48 -2.21
C LEU A 10 6.34 -8.58 -1.27
N VAL A 11 6.43 -8.38 0.05
CA VAL A 11 5.91 -9.33 1.05
C VAL A 11 4.41 -9.53 0.86
N MET A 12 3.64 -8.44 0.78
CA MET A 12 2.19 -8.52 0.60
C MET A 12 1.79 -9.10 -0.75
N ALA A 13 2.49 -8.75 -1.82
CA ALA A 13 2.27 -9.27 -3.16
C ALA A 13 2.59 -10.77 -3.24
N PHE A 14 3.61 -11.23 -2.55
CA PHE A 14 3.96 -12.66 -2.50
C PHE A 14 2.94 -13.47 -1.69
N LEU A 15 2.53 -12.98 -0.52
CA LEU A 15 1.60 -13.68 0.36
C LEU A 15 0.17 -13.70 -0.17
N PHE A 16 -0.34 -12.55 -0.60
CA PHE A 16 -1.77 -12.40 -0.94
C PHE A 16 -2.02 -12.36 -2.44
N ARG A 17 -0.99 -12.14 -3.25
CA ARG A 17 -1.09 -12.04 -4.71
C ARG A 17 -2.06 -10.95 -5.18
N PHE A 18 -2.24 -9.89 -4.41
CA PHE A 18 -3.02 -8.72 -4.81
C PHE A 18 -2.12 -7.48 -4.86
N SER A 19 -1.99 -6.86 -6.04
CA SER A 19 -1.14 -5.68 -6.23
C SER A 19 -1.68 -4.45 -5.47
N SER A 20 -3.00 -4.27 -5.48
CA SER A 20 -3.67 -3.18 -4.78
C SER A 20 -3.59 -3.31 -3.26
N LEU A 21 -3.75 -4.52 -2.71
CA LEU A 21 -3.57 -4.76 -1.28
C LEU A 21 -2.14 -4.44 -0.84
N ALA A 22 -1.16 -4.88 -1.63
CA ALA A 22 0.25 -4.59 -1.37
C ALA A 22 0.55 -3.08 -1.38
N ALA A 23 0.00 -2.33 -2.34
CA ALA A 23 0.16 -0.88 -2.42
C ALA A 23 -0.50 -0.14 -1.23
N LEU A 24 -1.71 -0.56 -0.84
CA LEU A 24 -2.42 0.02 0.31
C LEU A 24 -1.70 -0.24 1.63
N ALA A 25 -1.20 -1.47 1.84
CA ALA A 25 -0.43 -1.81 3.03
C ALA A 25 0.88 -1.00 3.11
N ALA A 26 1.62 -0.92 2.00
CA ALA A 26 2.84 -0.13 1.95
C ALA A 26 2.58 1.37 2.19
N ALA A 27 1.46 1.91 1.67
CA ALA A 27 1.06 3.29 1.94
C ALA A 27 0.76 3.57 3.43
N VAL A 28 0.34 2.58 4.22
CA VAL A 28 0.16 2.75 5.67
C VAL A 28 1.48 2.60 6.42
N VAL A 29 2.32 1.63 6.04
CA VAL A 29 3.56 1.32 6.78
C VAL A 29 4.62 2.43 6.63
N VAL A 30 4.71 3.06 5.46
CA VAL A 30 5.72 4.10 5.19
C VAL A 30 5.65 5.30 6.17
N PRO A 31 4.50 5.99 6.38
CA PRO A 31 4.44 7.10 7.32
C PRO A 31 4.70 6.68 8.78
N ILE A 32 4.31 5.46 9.17
CA ILE A 32 4.60 4.92 10.51
C ILE A 32 6.10 4.73 10.70
N ALA A 33 6.77 4.13 9.71
CA ALA A 33 8.21 3.91 9.77
C ALA A 33 8.98 5.25 9.82
N LEU A 34 8.57 6.23 9.00
CA LEU A 34 9.14 7.58 9.01
C LEU A 34 9.01 8.29 10.36
N TYR A 35 7.86 8.11 11.01
CA TYR A 35 7.63 8.66 12.35
C TYR A 35 8.58 8.05 13.38
N VAL A 36 8.74 6.72 13.37
CA VAL A 36 9.68 6.00 14.26
C VAL A 36 11.14 6.37 13.98
N MET A 37 11.49 6.66 12.73
CA MET A 37 12.83 7.12 12.34
C MET A 37 13.11 8.59 12.70
N SER A 38 12.27 9.23 13.53
CA SER A 38 12.42 10.62 14.00
C SER A 38 12.38 11.68 12.89
N THR A 39 11.59 11.45 11.84
CA THR A 39 11.39 12.41 10.73
C THR A 39 9.91 12.84 10.60
N PRO A 40 9.33 13.49 11.62
CA PRO A 40 7.88 13.71 11.71
C PRO A 40 7.31 14.61 10.60
N GLN A 41 8.09 15.56 10.07
CA GLN A 41 7.67 16.43 8.97
C GLN A 41 7.49 15.63 7.67
N VAL A 42 8.41 14.69 7.41
CA VAL A 42 8.33 13.78 6.26
C VAL A 42 7.19 12.79 6.47
N ALA A 43 7.03 12.25 7.67
CA ALA A 43 5.91 11.37 8.01
C ALA A 43 4.55 12.05 7.75
N ALA A 44 4.38 13.32 8.14
CA ALA A 44 3.15 14.08 7.90
C ALA A 44 2.85 14.25 6.41
N LEU A 45 3.85 14.54 5.57
CA LEU A 45 3.69 14.58 4.12
C LEU A 45 3.23 13.23 3.58
N PHE A 46 3.85 12.14 4.04
CA PHE A 46 3.47 10.79 3.61
C PHE A 46 2.07 10.39 4.08
N VAL A 47 1.58 10.85 5.24
CA VAL A 47 0.19 10.65 5.66
C VAL A 47 -0.78 11.26 4.64
N VAL A 48 -0.52 12.49 4.19
CA VAL A 48 -1.34 13.14 3.15
C VAL A 48 -1.29 12.34 1.84
N MET A 49 -0.11 11.87 1.44
CA MET A 49 0.03 11.01 0.26
C MET A 49 -0.74 9.69 0.42
N SER A 50 -0.72 9.06 1.60
CA SER A 50 -1.46 7.83 1.89
C SER A 50 -2.97 8.06 1.75
N ILE A 51 -3.50 9.18 2.23
CA ILE A 51 -4.91 9.52 2.03
C ILE A 51 -5.26 9.60 0.55
N ILE A 52 -4.43 10.28 -0.25
CA ILE A 52 -4.63 10.38 -1.72
C ILE A 52 -4.58 8.99 -2.37
N VAL A 53 -3.64 8.13 -1.95
CA VAL A 53 -3.53 6.74 -2.43
C VAL A 53 -4.82 5.98 -2.14
N PHE A 54 -5.39 6.07 -0.94
CA PHE A 54 -6.65 5.40 -0.58
C PHE A 54 -7.83 5.90 -1.42
N ILE A 55 -7.95 7.22 -1.63
CA ILE A 55 -9.01 7.81 -2.47
C ILE A 55 -8.89 7.30 -3.92
N LYS A 56 -7.68 7.25 -4.46
CA LYS A 56 -7.41 6.76 -5.82
C LYS A 56 -7.71 5.27 -5.96
N HIS A 57 -7.49 4.48 -4.91
CA HIS A 57 -7.70 3.04 -4.90
C HIS A 57 -9.09 2.59 -4.48
N ARG A 58 -10.06 3.50 -4.29
CA ARG A 58 -11.44 3.14 -3.86
C ARG A 58 -12.06 2.00 -4.69
N ALA A 59 -11.82 1.97 -6.00
CA ALA A 59 -12.34 0.94 -6.90
C ALA A 59 -11.64 -0.42 -6.69
N ASN A 60 -10.34 -0.43 -6.41
CA ASN A 60 -9.61 -1.64 -6.04
C ASN A 60 -10.02 -2.13 -4.65
N ILE A 61 -10.27 -1.23 -3.70
CA ILE A 61 -10.75 -1.58 -2.35
C ILE A 61 -12.11 -2.27 -2.46
N SER A 62 -13.04 -1.71 -3.24
CA SER A 62 -14.34 -2.33 -3.49
C SER A 62 -14.20 -3.74 -4.09
N ARG A 63 -13.32 -3.91 -5.08
CA ARG A 63 -13.04 -5.23 -5.68
C ARG A 63 -12.36 -6.21 -4.72
N LEU A 64 -11.46 -5.74 -3.86
CA LEU A 64 -10.82 -6.55 -2.81
C LEU A 64 -11.88 -7.08 -1.82
N LEU A 65 -12.77 -6.20 -1.35
CA LEU A 65 -13.86 -6.57 -0.45
C LEU A 65 -14.87 -7.51 -1.10
N ALA A 66 -15.13 -7.33 -2.40
CA ALA A 66 -15.99 -8.21 -3.19
C ALA A 66 -15.28 -9.51 -3.63
N GLY A 67 -13.99 -9.68 -3.37
CA GLY A 67 -13.20 -10.82 -3.84
C GLY A 67 -12.99 -10.89 -5.36
N THR A 68 -13.27 -9.80 -6.09
CA THR A 68 -13.18 -9.68 -7.54
C THR A 68 -11.91 -8.97 -8.03
N GLU A 69 -11.02 -8.60 -7.11
CA GLU A 69 -9.72 -8.03 -7.49
C GLU A 69 -8.87 -9.07 -8.22
N GLY A 70 -8.28 -8.66 -9.35
CA GLY A 70 -7.41 -9.54 -10.13
C GLY A 70 -6.17 -9.93 -9.32
N LYS A 71 -5.90 -11.24 -9.25
CA LYS A 71 -4.66 -11.75 -8.66
C LYS A 71 -3.47 -11.53 -9.58
N ILE A 72 -2.32 -11.19 -9.01
CA ILE A 72 -1.05 -11.11 -9.73
C ILE A 72 -0.78 -12.48 -10.38
N GLY A 73 -0.52 -12.44 -11.69
CA GLY A 73 -0.24 -13.63 -12.48
C GLY A 73 -1.45 -14.51 -12.79
N ALA A 74 -2.68 -14.07 -12.47
CA ALA A 74 -3.86 -14.66 -13.07
C ALA A 74 -3.84 -14.31 -14.57
N LYS A 75 -3.51 -15.28 -15.42
CA LYS A 75 -3.74 -15.18 -16.86
C LYS A 75 -5.26 -15.19 -17.08
N GLY A 76 -5.72 -14.39 -18.04
CA GLY A 76 -7.00 -14.67 -18.70
C GLY A 76 -6.99 -16.04 -19.35
#